data_AF-A0A920Q433-F1
#
_entry.id   AF-A0A920Q433-F1
#
_cell.length_a   1.000
_cell.length_b   1.000
_cell.length_c   1.000
_cell.angle_alpha   90.00
_cell.angle_beta   90.00
_cell.angle_gamma   90.00
#
_symmetry.space_group_name_H-M   'P 1'
#
loop_
_entity.id
_entity.type
_entity.pdbx_description
1 polymer ?
#
loop_
_entity_poly.entity_id
_entity_poly.type
_entity_poly.pdbx_seq_one_letter_code
_entity_poly.pdbx_strand_id
1 'polypeptide(L)'
;MVRTCPAPTCAEPISEVPISMKPNFVGSQLSGANLTATNLSATDLTGVSFASAIVRYSILSDRNLQGLDFRDAELGGSIFERSNLSGADFRGSNLSEANFEGAILARAQLAGAILPSANFHKANLHQADLRDADLNGASLVGTNLSEADLSGAVLTGSALSGADLSGANLRGADLRGANLNETKLVGSQLSGANLTATNLSATDLTGVSFASAIVRYSILSDRNLQSLDFRDAELGGSIFERSNLSGADFRGSNLSEANFEGAILDRAQLAGAILPNANFHKANLHQADLRDADLNGASLVGTNLSEADLSGAVLTGSALSGADLSGANLRGADLRGANLNETKLVGSQLSGANLTATNLSATDLTGVSFASAIVRYSILSDRNLQSLDFRDAELGGSIFERSNLSGADFRGSNLSEANFEGAILDRAQLAGAILPNANFHKANLHQADLRDADLNGASLVGTNLSEADLSGAVLTGSALSGADLSGANLRGADLRGANLNETKLVGSQLSGANLTATNLSATDLTGVSFASAIVRYSILSDRNLQSLDFRDAELGGSIFERSNLSGADFRGSNLSEANFEGATLSHRGFPPFPRLGVSKAKTPLSPFGERQNLGPGPPGNPHRGANPPLGNDRS
;
A
#
# COMPACT_ATOMS: atom_id res chain seq x y z
N MET A 1 -21.69 44.34 5.07
CA MET A 1 -23.08 44.85 4.99
C MET A 1 -23.93 43.83 4.26
N VAL A 2 -24.55 42.90 5.00
CA VAL A 2 -25.84 42.26 4.67
C VAL A 2 -26.46 41.98 6.03
N ARG A 3 -27.66 42.51 6.27
CA ARG A 3 -28.35 42.51 7.55
C ARG A 3 -29.05 41.16 7.76
N THR A 4 -28.93 40.69 8.99
CA THR A 4 -29.77 39.69 9.64
C THR A 4 -31.27 39.96 9.44
N CYS A 5 -32.01 38.97 8.96
CA CYS A 5 -33.48 38.92 9.04
C CYS A 5 -33.92 38.46 10.45
N PRO A 6 -34.85 39.16 11.10
CA PRO A 6 -35.72 38.57 12.09
C PRO A 6 -37.13 38.35 11.51
N ALA A 7 -37.71 37.18 11.79
CA ALA A 7 -39.12 36.78 11.84
C ALA A 7 -40.16 37.38 10.86
N PRO A 8 -41.03 36.56 10.24
CA PRO A 8 -42.25 37.07 9.62
C PRO A 8 -43.30 37.30 10.71
N THR A 9 -43.36 38.53 11.23
CA THR A 9 -44.58 39.05 11.86
C THR A 9 -45.26 39.96 10.84
N CYS A 10 -46.41 39.50 10.34
CA CYS A 10 -47.63 40.29 10.02
C CYS A 10 -48.54 39.43 9.13
N ALA A 11 -49.31 38.54 9.77
CA ALA A 11 -50.64 38.24 9.27
C ALA A 11 -51.57 39.34 9.81
N GLU A 12 -51.92 40.31 8.96
CA GLU A 12 -53.12 41.12 9.23
C GLU A 12 -54.35 40.23 9.00
N PRO A 13 -55.34 40.22 9.91
CA PRO A 13 -56.57 39.48 9.69
C PRO A 13 -57.39 40.22 8.62
N ILE A 14 -57.54 39.60 7.45
CA ILE A 14 -58.48 40.08 6.44
C ILE A 14 -59.88 40.00 7.07
N SER A 15 -60.54 41.15 7.09
CA SER A 15 -61.87 41.39 7.64
C SER A 15 -62.88 40.30 7.30
N GLU A 16 -63.63 39.87 8.32
CA GLU A 16 -64.87 39.10 8.17
C GLU A 16 -65.78 39.73 7.11
N VAL A 17 -66.03 38.99 6.02
CA VAL A 17 -67.18 39.22 5.14
C VAL A 17 -68.32 38.34 5.67
N PRO A 18 -69.46 38.90 6.12
CA PRO A 18 -70.54 38.10 6.67
C PRO A 18 -71.41 37.47 5.56
N ILE A 19 -71.40 36.13 5.55
CA ILE A 19 -72.45 35.15 5.20
C ILE A 19 -73.38 35.45 4.01
N SER A 20 -73.26 34.66 2.94
CA SER A 20 -74.34 33.76 2.44
C SER A 20 -74.18 33.38 0.95
N MET A 21 -73.02 32.85 0.57
CA MET A 21 -72.93 31.87 -0.51
C MET A 21 -71.60 31.17 -0.29
N LYS A 22 -71.62 29.98 0.31
CA LYS A 22 -70.49 29.05 0.11
C LYS A 22 -70.56 28.70 -1.38
N PRO A 23 -69.62 29.12 -2.23
CA PRO A 23 -69.66 28.70 -3.62
C PRO A 23 -69.60 27.18 -3.62
N ASN A 24 -70.63 26.53 -4.17
CA ASN A 24 -70.67 25.09 -4.29
C ASN A 24 -70.05 24.74 -5.64
N PHE A 25 -68.88 24.12 -5.61
CA PHE A 25 -68.15 23.73 -6.81
C PHE A 25 -68.32 22.24 -7.13
N VAL A 26 -69.19 21.50 -6.45
CA VAL A 26 -69.34 20.04 -6.63
C VAL A 26 -69.45 19.67 -8.11
N GLY A 27 -68.53 18.79 -8.57
CA GLY A 27 -68.44 18.31 -9.95
C GLY A 27 -67.95 19.33 -10.98
N SER A 28 -67.56 20.54 -10.58
CA SER A 28 -67.13 21.59 -11.51
C SER A 28 -65.75 21.32 -12.11
N GLN A 29 -65.56 21.78 -13.35
CA GLN A 29 -64.29 21.79 -14.04
C GLN A 29 -63.71 23.20 -13.96
N LEU A 30 -62.71 23.40 -13.10
CA LEU A 30 -62.07 24.70 -12.89
C LEU A 30 -60.78 24.83 -13.70
N SER A 31 -60.71 24.13 -14.84
CA SER A 31 -59.50 24.13 -15.65
C SER A 31 -59.16 25.52 -16.17
N GLY A 32 -57.93 25.97 -15.88
CA GLY A 32 -57.48 27.33 -16.21
C GLY A 32 -58.06 28.45 -15.33
N ALA A 33 -58.88 28.13 -14.31
CA ALA A 33 -59.43 29.14 -13.40
C ALA A 33 -58.31 29.75 -12.54
N ASN A 34 -58.41 31.04 -12.24
CA ASN A 34 -57.52 31.72 -11.30
C ASN A 34 -58.23 31.94 -9.96
N LEU A 35 -57.74 31.25 -8.95
CA LEU A 35 -58.19 31.22 -7.56
C LEU A 35 -57.07 31.66 -6.61
N THR A 36 -56.09 32.43 -7.10
CA THR A 36 -54.96 32.90 -6.27
C THR A 36 -55.44 33.56 -4.97
N ALA A 37 -54.79 33.23 -3.86
CA ALA A 37 -55.08 33.74 -2.51
C ALA A 37 -56.54 33.50 -2.04
N THR A 38 -57.20 32.46 -2.56
CA THR A 38 -58.59 32.16 -2.18
C THR A 38 -58.64 31.26 -0.95
N ASN A 39 -59.52 31.59 -0.01
CA ASN A 39 -59.83 30.68 1.10
C ASN A 39 -60.93 29.68 0.66
N LEU A 40 -60.53 28.44 0.44
CA LEU A 40 -61.42 27.35 0.04
C LEU A 40 -61.75 26.39 1.21
N SER A 41 -61.29 26.66 2.43
CA SER A 41 -61.48 25.79 3.60
C SER A 41 -62.94 25.39 3.87
N ALA A 42 -63.90 26.28 3.57
CA ALA A 42 -65.33 26.08 3.84
C ALA A 42 -66.17 25.61 2.63
N THR A 43 -65.54 25.36 1.47
CA THR A 43 -66.20 25.15 0.17
C THR A 43 -66.32 23.67 -0.20
N ASP A 44 -67.49 23.15 -0.56
CA ASP A 44 -67.57 21.76 -1.05
C ASP A 44 -66.86 21.62 -2.41
N LEU A 45 -65.79 20.82 -2.44
CA LEU A 45 -64.95 20.57 -3.61
C LEU A 45 -65.09 19.13 -4.13
N THR A 46 -66.12 18.41 -3.70
CA THR A 46 -66.29 17.00 -4.09
C THR A 46 -66.40 16.88 -5.61
N GLY A 47 -65.48 16.11 -6.21
CA GLY A 47 -65.44 15.88 -7.66
C GLY A 47 -65.00 17.08 -8.50
N VAL A 48 -64.40 18.11 -7.90
CA VAL A 48 -63.82 19.24 -8.63
C VAL A 48 -62.54 18.83 -9.35
N SER A 49 -62.38 19.25 -10.61
CA SER A 49 -61.08 19.24 -11.27
C SER A 49 -60.46 20.63 -11.23
N PHE A 50 -59.22 20.70 -10.73
CA PHE A 50 -58.33 21.84 -10.75
C PHE A 50 -57.24 21.73 -11.84
N ALA A 51 -57.41 20.82 -12.81
CA ALA A 51 -56.39 20.62 -13.84
C ALA A 51 -56.02 21.93 -14.55
N SER A 52 -54.73 22.28 -14.57
CA SER A 52 -54.21 23.54 -15.11
C SER A 52 -54.75 24.83 -14.47
N ALA A 53 -55.39 24.75 -13.29
CA ALA A 53 -55.87 25.91 -12.56
C ALA A 53 -54.72 26.65 -11.85
N ILE A 54 -54.87 27.96 -11.66
CA ILE A 54 -53.97 28.78 -10.83
C ILE A 54 -54.59 28.92 -9.45
N VAL A 55 -54.05 28.20 -8.48
CA VAL A 55 -54.57 28.13 -7.11
C VAL A 55 -53.42 28.40 -6.13
N ARG A 56 -52.62 29.44 -6.40
CA ARG A 56 -51.45 29.83 -5.60
C ARG A 56 -51.88 30.48 -4.28
N TYR A 57 -51.08 30.34 -3.23
CA TYR A 57 -51.30 30.94 -1.90
C TYR A 57 -52.71 30.73 -1.31
N SER A 58 -53.37 29.65 -1.71
CA SER A 58 -54.76 29.39 -1.37
C SER A 58 -54.87 28.45 -0.17
N ILE A 59 -55.96 28.56 0.59
CA ILE A 59 -56.17 27.76 1.80
C ILE A 59 -57.14 26.61 1.50
N LEU A 60 -56.62 25.39 1.55
CA LEU A 60 -57.34 24.13 1.34
C LEU A 60 -57.18 23.18 2.55
N SER A 61 -56.91 23.69 3.74
CA SER A 61 -56.70 22.91 4.97
C SER A 61 -57.94 22.16 5.47
N ASP A 62 -57.72 21.14 6.31
CA ASP A 62 -58.73 20.45 7.14
C ASP A 62 -59.87 19.78 6.38
N ARG A 63 -59.62 19.24 5.18
CA ARG A 63 -60.71 18.76 4.33
C ARG A 63 -60.40 17.52 3.50
N ASN A 64 -61.45 16.93 2.95
CA ASN A 64 -61.35 15.78 2.07
C ASN A 64 -61.21 16.22 0.61
N LEU A 65 -60.04 15.98 0.05
CA LEU A 65 -59.62 16.26 -1.32
C LEU A 65 -59.18 14.96 -2.02
N GLN A 66 -59.67 13.81 -1.53
CA GLN A 66 -59.31 12.49 -2.01
C GLN A 66 -59.64 12.35 -3.50
N GLY A 67 -58.66 11.89 -4.28
CA GLY A 67 -58.81 11.61 -5.70
C GLY A 67 -59.07 12.83 -6.59
N LEU A 68 -58.92 14.06 -6.08
CA LEU A 68 -59.10 15.26 -6.90
C LEU A 68 -57.96 15.41 -7.92
N ASP A 69 -58.30 16.00 -9.05
CA ASP A 69 -57.40 16.23 -10.18
C ASP A 69 -56.79 17.62 -10.09
N PHE A 70 -55.48 17.68 -9.87
CA PHE A 70 -54.64 18.88 -9.80
C PHE A 70 -53.54 18.85 -10.87
N ARG A 71 -53.67 18.05 -11.92
CA ARG A 71 -52.64 17.94 -12.96
C ARG A 71 -52.30 19.30 -13.55
N ASP A 72 -51.01 19.57 -13.71
CA ASP A 72 -50.48 20.82 -14.27
C ASP A 72 -50.97 22.10 -13.56
N ALA A 73 -51.51 21.99 -12.34
CA ALA A 73 -52.01 23.15 -11.59
C ALA A 73 -50.86 23.96 -10.97
N GLU A 74 -51.08 25.27 -10.85
CA GLU A 74 -50.17 26.21 -10.22
C GLU A 74 -50.59 26.46 -8.77
N LEU A 75 -49.99 25.72 -7.85
CA LEU A 75 -50.38 25.58 -6.44
C LEU A 75 -49.33 26.13 -5.46
N GLY A 76 -48.34 26.89 -5.96
CA GLY A 76 -47.25 27.39 -5.15
C GLY A 76 -47.73 28.21 -3.94
N GLY A 77 -47.14 27.94 -2.77
CA GLY A 77 -47.45 28.58 -1.49
C GLY A 77 -48.81 28.23 -0.90
N SER A 78 -49.55 27.28 -1.47
CA SER A 78 -50.88 26.90 -0.98
C SER A 78 -50.82 25.99 0.24
N ILE A 79 -51.87 26.04 1.05
CA ILE A 79 -51.93 25.42 2.37
C ILE A 79 -52.93 24.26 2.36
N PHE A 80 -52.44 23.04 2.59
CA PHE A 80 -53.16 21.78 2.59
C PHE A 80 -53.11 21.07 3.96
N GLU A 81 -52.74 21.80 5.01
CA GLU A 81 -52.56 21.26 6.37
C GLU A 81 -53.69 20.31 6.79
N ARG A 82 -53.31 19.14 7.31
CA ARG A 82 -54.22 18.11 7.85
C ARG A 82 -55.34 17.65 6.88
N SER A 83 -55.16 17.86 5.58
CA SER A 83 -56.14 17.45 4.56
C SER A 83 -55.94 16.02 4.10
N ASN A 84 -57.02 15.37 3.66
CA ASN A 84 -56.96 14.06 3.01
C ASN A 84 -56.88 14.23 1.49
N LEU A 85 -55.70 13.97 0.94
CA LEU A 85 -55.33 14.03 -0.47
C LEU A 85 -55.02 12.62 -1.03
N SER A 86 -55.52 11.57 -0.38
CA SER A 86 -55.23 10.20 -0.80
C SER A 86 -55.62 9.99 -2.26
N GLY A 87 -54.71 9.45 -3.07
CA GLY A 87 -54.95 9.20 -4.49
C GLY A 87 -55.20 10.44 -5.36
N ALA A 88 -54.99 11.66 -4.85
CA ALA A 88 -55.08 12.88 -5.65
C ALA A 88 -53.99 12.91 -6.74
N ASP A 89 -54.29 13.55 -7.87
CA ASP A 89 -53.42 13.59 -9.04
C ASP A 89 -52.78 14.97 -9.20
N PHE A 90 -51.49 15.05 -8.91
CA PHE A 90 -50.66 16.25 -8.95
C PHE A 90 -49.60 16.20 -10.06
N ARG A 91 -49.71 15.29 -11.03
CA ARG A 91 -48.69 15.14 -12.08
C ARG A 91 -48.45 16.45 -12.81
N GLY A 92 -47.19 16.84 -12.95
CA GLY A 92 -46.77 18.10 -13.60
C GLY A 92 -47.16 19.38 -12.87
N SER A 93 -47.76 19.31 -11.68
CA SER A 93 -48.18 20.50 -10.94
C SER A 93 -46.99 21.24 -10.30
N ASN A 94 -47.15 22.54 -10.09
CA ASN A 94 -46.21 23.37 -9.36
C ASN A 94 -46.69 23.60 -7.92
N LEU A 95 -46.03 22.94 -6.98
CA LEU A 95 -46.27 22.90 -5.55
C LEU A 95 -45.16 23.58 -4.73
N SER A 96 -44.36 24.44 -5.37
CA SER A 96 -43.27 25.17 -4.72
C SER A 96 -43.75 25.88 -3.46
N GLU A 97 -43.07 25.69 -2.33
CA GLU A 97 -43.43 26.29 -1.03
C GLU A 97 -44.82 25.92 -0.48
N ALA A 98 -45.51 24.93 -1.05
CA ALA A 98 -46.81 24.49 -0.53
C ALA A 98 -46.68 23.83 0.86
N ASN A 99 -47.68 24.02 1.72
CA ASN A 99 -47.70 23.45 3.07
C ASN A 99 -48.64 22.24 3.15
N PHE A 100 -48.06 21.05 3.33
CA PHE A 100 -48.74 19.77 3.52
C PHE A 100 -48.59 19.21 4.94
N GLU A 101 -48.30 20.04 5.94
CA GLU A 101 -48.09 19.57 7.31
C GLU A 101 -49.25 18.69 7.81
N GLY A 102 -48.92 17.46 8.22
CA GLY A 102 -49.87 16.46 8.70
C GLY A 102 -50.92 16.00 7.68
N ALA A 103 -50.76 16.32 6.39
CA ALA A 103 -51.69 15.89 5.35
C ALA A 103 -51.52 14.40 5.01
N ILE A 104 -52.59 13.78 4.49
CA ILE A 104 -52.59 12.38 4.05
C ILE A 104 -52.57 12.35 2.53
N LEU A 105 -51.43 12.03 1.93
CA LEU A 105 -51.20 11.90 0.49
C LEU A 105 -50.94 10.44 0.07
N ALA A 106 -51.49 9.47 0.83
CA ALA A 106 -51.26 8.06 0.53
C ALA A 106 -51.72 7.74 -0.91
N ARG A 107 -50.83 7.11 -1.70
CA ARG A 107 -51.07 6.75 -3.11
C ARG A 107 -51.33 7.93 -4.04
N ALA A 108 -50.98 9.16 -3.64
CA ALA A 108 -51.08 10.33 -4.52
C ALA A 108 -50.13 10.20 -5.72
N GLN A 109 -50.52 10.78 -6.86
CA GLN A 109 -49.72 10.78 -8.08
C GLN A 109 -49.00 12.13 -8.21
N LEU A 110 -47.71 12.15 -7.89
CA LEU A 110 -46.85 13.34 -7.87
C LEU A 110 -45.71 13.25 -8.91
N ALA A 111 -45.79 12.32 -9.86
CA ALA A 111 -44.76 12.14 -10.86
C ALA A 111 -44.51 13.45 -11.66
N GLY A 112 -43.25 13.88 -11.71
CA GLY A 112 -42.82 15.12 -12.36
C GLY A 112 -43.34 16.41 -11.71
N ALA A 113 -43.91 16.35 -10.50
CA ALA A 113 -44.36 17.55 -9.79
C ALA A 113 -43.16 18.39 -9.30
N ILE A 114 -43.34 19.71 -9.25
CA ILE A 114 -42.33 20.68 -8.84
C ILE A 114 -42.64 21.10 -7.39
N LEU A 115 -41.91 20.55 -6.43
CA LEU A 115 -42.09 20.74 -4.97
C LEU A 115 -40.89 21.40 -4.24
N PRO A 116 -40.06 22.28 -4.83
CA PRO A 116 -39.02 22.97 -4.09
C PRO A 116 -39.53 23.64 -2.81
N SER A 117 -38.85 23.42 -1.70
CA SER A 117 -39.17 24.00 -0.39
C SER A 117 -40.58 23.73 0.14
N ALA A 118 -41.30 22.74 -0.41
CA ALA A 118 -42.59 22.31 0.12
C ALA A 118 -42.43 21.71 1.53
N ASN A 119 -43.44 21.90 2.39
CA ASN A 119 -43.44 21.38 3.75
C ASN A 119 -44.31 20.13 3.87
N PHE A 120 -43.69 18.98 4.05
CA PHE A 120 -44.33 17.68 4.28
C PHE A 120 -44.18 17.20 5.73
N HIS A 121 -43.90 18.08 6.69
CA HIS A 121 -43.69 17.69 8.07
C HIS A 121 -44.81 16.77 8.58
N LYS A 122 -44.45 15.54 8.99
CA LYS A 122 -45.38 14.50 9.45
C LYS A 122 -46.51 14.11 8.49
N ALA A 123 -46.39 14.44 7.20
CA ALA A 123 -47.33 14.01 6.18
C ALA A 123 -47.22 12.49 5.91
N ASN A 124 -48.27 11.91 5.35
CA ASN A 124 -48.28 10.50 4.95
C ASN A 124 -48.30 10.37 3.42
N LEU A 125 -47.15 10.03 2.84
CA LEU A 125 -46.94 9.74 1.42
C LEU A 125 -46.75 8.22 1.15
N HIS A 126 -47.27 7.35 2.01
CA HIS A 126 -47.19 5.91 1.80
C HIS A 126 -47.70 5.50 0.41
N GLN A 127 -46.88 4.73 -0.33
CA GLN A 127 -47.15 4.29 -1.71
C GLN A 127 -47.41 5.43 -2.72
N ALA A 128 -46.99 6.65 -2.45
CA ALA A 128 -47.10 7.75 -3.42
C ALA A 128 -46.14 7.54 -4.60
N ASP A 129 -46.55 8.02 -5.78
CA ASP A 129 -45.72 8.05 -6.98
C ASP A 129 -45.04 9.42 -7.09
N LEU A 130 -43.75 9.49 -6.77
CA LEU A 130 -42.90 10.69 -6.77
C LEU A 130 -41.81 10.61 -7.86
N ARG A 131 -42.00 9.77 -8.88
CA ARG A 131 -41.01 9.60 -9.95
C ARG A 131 -40.69 10.93 -10.62
N ASP A 132 -39.40 11.21 -10.78
CA ASP A 132 -38.89 12.44 -11.39
C ASP A 132 -39.41 13.75 -10.74
N ALA A 133 -39.93 13.69 -9.51
CA ALA A 133 -40.40 14.87 -8.79
C ALA A 133 -39.22 15.72 -8.29
N ASP A 134 -39.37 17.05 -8.33
CA ASP A 134 -38.40 17.98 -7.77
C ASP A 134 -38.77 18.33 -6.32
N LEU A 135 -38.05 17.75 -5.36
CA LEU A 135 -38.17 17.97 -3.91
C LEU A 135 -37.01 18.80 -3.35
N ASN A 136 -36.36 19.63 -4.17
CA ASN A 136 -35.19 20.42 -3.76
C ASN A 136 -35.48 21.25 -2.49
N GLY A 137 -34.71 21.01 -1.43
CA GLY A 137 -34.85 21.71 -0.15
C GLY A 137 -36.21 21.51 0.55
N ALA A 138 -37.01 20.51 0.17
CA ALA A 138 -38.28 20.22 0.82
C ALA A 138 -38.06 19.75 2.27
N SER A 139 -39.02 20.06 3.15
CA SER A 139 -39.05 19.55 4.52
C SER A 139 -39.86 18.27 4.57
N LEU A 140 -39.20 17.12 4.70
CA LEU A 140 -39.77 15.77 4.79
C LEU A 140 -39.59 15.19 6.22
N VAL A 141 -39.47 16.07 7.22
CA VAL A 141 -39.17 15.66 8.60
C VAL A 141 -40.34 14.85 9.17
N GLY A 142 -40.06 13.61 9.58
CA GLY A 142 -41.05 12.68 10.12
C GLY A 142 -42.12 12.21 9.13
N THR A 143 -41.90 12.42 7.83
CA THR A 143 -42.83 12.03 6.77
C THR A 143 -42.82 10.51 6.57
N ASN A 144 -43.99 9.90 6.36
CA ASN A 144 -44.08 8.50 5.96
C ASN A 144 -43.99 8.39 4.42
N LEU A 145 -42.86 7.93 3.90
CA LEU A 145 -42.60 7.65 2.48
C LEU A 145 -42.46 6.15 2.22
N SER A 146 -42.94 5.29 3.13
CA SER A 146 -42.80 3.84 2.99
C SER A 146 -43.46 3.36 1.70
N GLU A 147 -42.75 2.49 0.97
CA GLU A 147 -43.15 1.94 -0.33
C GLU A 147 -43.44 2.99 -1.43
N ALA A 148 -43.02 4.26 -1.25
CA ALA A 148 -43.14 5.27 -2.28
C ALA A 148 -42.14 5.04 -3.43
N ASP A 149 -42.51 5.46 -4.63
CA ASP A 149 -41.61 5.45 -5.78
C ASP A 149 -40.98 6.83 -5.97
N LEU A 150 -39.72 6.99 -5.57
CA LEU A 150 -38.91 8.19 -5.73
C LEU A 150 -37.85 8.01 -6.83
N SER A 151 -38.02 7.06 -7.75
CA SER A 151 -37.00 6.87 -8.80
C SER A 151 -36.83 8.13 -9.65
N GLY A 152 -35.58 8.54 -9.86
CA GLY A 152 -35.23 9.78 -10.56
C GLY A 152 -35.58 11.09 -9.83
N ALA A 153 -36.14 11.05 -8.63
CA ALA A 153 -36.52 12.25 -7.89
C ALA A 153 -35.30 13.07 -7.46
N VAL A 154 -35.46 14.40 -7.40
CA VAL A 154 -34.41 15.34 -6.99
C VAL A 154 -34.68 15.80 -5.55
N LEU A 155 -33.89 15.32 -4.60
CA LEU A 155 -34.00 15.60 -3.16
C LEU A 155 -32.83 16.44 -2.63
N THR A 156 -32.13 17.18 -3.49
CA THR A 156 -30.91 17.90 -3.08
C THR A 156 -31.22 18.88 -1.93
N GLY A 157 -30.44 18.78 -0.85
CA GLY A 157 -30.57 19.63 0.35
C GLY A 157 -31.89 19.47 1.13
N SER A 158 -32.71 18.46 0.84
CA SER A 158 -33.96 18.23 1.57
C SER A 158 -33.73 17.72 2.99
N ALA A 159 -34.68 18.01 3.89
CA ALA A 159 -34.62 17.59 5.29
C ALA A 159 -35.49 16.35 5.52
N LEU A 160 -34.89 15.17 5.54
CA LEU A 160 -35.60 13.89 5.74
C LEU A 160 -35.49 13.35 7.18
N SER A 161 -35.08 14.16 8.15
CA SER A 161 -34.81 13.67 9.51
C SER A 161 -36.02 12.91 10.08
N GLY A 162 -35.82 11.66 10.50
CA GLY A 162 -36.87 10.80 11.05
C GLY A 162 -37.94 10.33 10.04
N ALA A 163 -37.74 10.53 8.73
CA ALA A 163 -38.66 10.01 7.72
C ALA A 163 -38.63 8.48 7.64
N ASP A 164 -39.74 7.88 7.20
CA ASP A 164 -39.82 6.45 6.94
C ASP A 164 -39.77 6.19 5.42
N LEU A 165 -38.63 5.71 4.91
CA LEU A 165 -38.41 5.32 3.52
C LEU A 165 -38.34 3.79 3.36
N SER A 166 -38.91 3.04 4.31
CA SER A 166 -38.86 1.57 4.26
C SER A 166 -39.49 1.05 2.97
N GLY A 167 -38.76 0.21 2.23
CA GLY A 167 -39.19 -0.34 0.95
C GLY A 167 -39.32 0.66 -0.21
N ALA A 168 -38.92 1.93 -0.03
CA ALA A 168 -39.02 2.94 -1.08
C ALA A 168 -38.06 2.65 -2.25
N ASN A 169 -38.47 3.01 -3.46
CA ASN A 169 -37.62 2.95 -4.65
C ASN A 169 -36.92 4.30 -4.83
N LEU A 170 -35.61 4.36 -4.59
CA LEU A 170 -34.76 5.56 -4.72
C LEU A 170 -33.76 5.42 -5.88
N ARG A 171 -33.99 4.50 -6.81
CA ARG A 171 -33.06 4.27 -7.93
C ARG A 171 -32.84 5.55 -8.74
N GLY A 172 -31.58 5.92 -8.91
CA GLY A 172 -31.19 7.13 -9.64
C GLY A 172 -31.63 8.46 -9.00
N ALA A 173 -32.16 8.45 -7.77
CA ALA A 173 -32.54 9.67 -7.08
C ALA A 173 -31.32 10.50 -6.69
N ASP A 174 -31.45 11.83 -6.71
CA ASP A 174 -30.40 12.76 -6.33
C ASP A 174 -30.63 13.31 -4.91
N LEU A 175 -29.95 12.73 -3.93
CA LEU A 175 -30.02 13.10 -2.51
C LEU A 175 -28.84 13.97 -2.07
N ARG A 176 -28.11 14.63 -2.98
CA ARG A 176 -26.93 15.42 -2.61
C ARG A 176 -27.20 16.39 -1.46
N GLY A 177 -26.39 16.30 -0.40
CA GLY A 177 -26.51 17.18 0.77
C GLY A 177 -27.82 17.02 1.57
N ALA A 178 -28.65 16.01 1.29
CA ALA A 178 -29.85 15.75 2.07
C ALA A 178 -29.50 15.28 3.49
N ASN A 179 -30.35 15.64 4.46
CA ASN A 179 -30.21 15.20 5.84
C ASN A 179 -31.09 13.97 6.10
N LEU A 180 -30.48 12.79 6.14
CA LEU A 180 -31.16 11.51 6.40
C LEU A 180 -31.00 11.04 7.86
N ASN A 181 -30.68 11.95 8.78
CA ASN A 181 -30.52 11.60 10.19
C ASN A 181 -31.76 10.87 10.74
N GLU A 182 -31.59 9.74 11.41
CA GLU A 182 -32.69 8.93 11.99
C GLU A 182 -33.73 8.43 10.98
N THR A 183 -33.44 8.49 9.68
CA THR A 183 -34.34 7.97 8.62
C THR A 183 -34.35 6.44 8.66
N LYS A 184 -35.48 5.82 8.31
CA LYS A 184 -35.55 4.37 8.08
C LYS A 184 -35.41 4.07 6.60
N LEU A 185 -34.37 3.34 6.20
CA LEU A 185 -34.14 2.93 4.81
C LEU A 185 -34.31 1.42 4.60
N VAL A 186 -34.88 0.70 5.57
CA VAL A 186 -34.99 -0.76 5.55
C VAL A 186 -35.59 -1.26 4.23
N GLY A 187 -34.83 -2.07 3.49
CA GLY A 187 -35.25 -2.64 2.21
C GLY A 187 -35.45 -1.65 1.05
N SER A 188 -35.02 -0.40 1.20
CA SER A 188 -35.04 0.59 0.12
C SER A 188 -34.04 0.27 -0.99
N GLN A 189 -34.32 0.75 -2.20
CA GLN A 189 -33.49 0.49 -3.39
C GLN A 189 -32.70 1.74 -3.78
N LEU A 190 -31.39 1.75 -3.54
CA LEU A 190 -30.50 2.91 -3.76
C LEU A 190 -29.56 2.78 -4.96
N SER A 191 -29.75 1.76 -5.81
CA SER A 191 -28.84 1.56 -6.95
C SER A 191 -28.81 2.78 -7.87
N GLY A 192 -27.61 3.32 -8.11
CA GLY A 192 -27.38 4.54 -8.88
C GLY A 192 -27.83 5.84 -8.21
N ALA A 193 -28.32 5.80 -6.97
CA ALA A 193 -28.68 7.01 -6.24
C ALA A 193 -27.42 7.82 -5.87
N ASN A 194 -27.57 9.15 -5.86
CA ASN A 194 -26.50 10.06 -5.47
C ASN A 194 -26.71 10.58 -4.05
N LEU A 195 -25.99 10.00 -3.11
CA LEU A 195 -25.95 10.35 -1.69
C LEU A 195 -24.72 11.20 -1.33
N THR A 196 -24.08 11.88 -2.30
CA THR A 196 -22.87 12.67 -2.02
C THR A 196 -23.12 13.71 -0.92
N ALA A 197 -22.21 13.76 0.05
CA ALA A 197 -22.28 14.66 1.20
C ALA A 197 -23.59 14.56 2.00
N THR A 198 -24.23 13.38 2.02
CA THR A 198 -25.39 13.14 2.86
C THR A 198 -24.98 12.87 4.30
N ASN A 199 -25.81 13.33 5.24
CA ASN A 199 -25.70 12.90 6.61
C ASN A 199 -26.58 11.65 6.82
N LEU A 200 -25.94 10.48 6.91
CA LEU A 200 -26.59 9.24 7.24
C LEU A 200 -26.53 8.95 8.75
N SER A 201 -26.16 9.89 9.64
CA SER A 201 -26.10 9.67 11.09
C SER A 201 -27.35 8.95 11.65
N ALA A 202 -27.19 7.90 12.46
CA ALA A 202 -28.30 7.16 13.09
C ALA A 202 -29.41 6.60 12.15
N THR A 203 -29.18 6.53 10.84
CA THR A 203 -30.11 5.91 9.87
C THR A 203 -30.13 4.39 10.04
N ASP A 204 -31.31 3.77 10.00
CA ASP A 204 -31.43 2.31 9.93
C ASP A 204 -31.20 1.83 8.49
N LEU A 205 -30.03 1.22 8.26
CA LEU A 205 -29.57 0.71 6.97
C LEU A 205 -29.76 -0.81 6.83
N THR A 206 -30.52 -1.44 7.72
CA THR A 206 -30.69 -2.90 7.71
C THR A 206 -31.26 -3.38 6.38
N GLY A 207 -30.53 -4.26 5.69
CA GLY A 207 -30.94 -4.84 4.41
C GLY A 207 -30.86 -3.88 3.21
N VAL A 208 -30.21 -2.71 3.36
CA VAL A 208 -29.96 -1.79 2.25
C VAL A 208 -28.82 -2.32 1.38
N SER A 209 -28.96 -2.18 0.06
CA SER A 209 -27.84 -2.36 -0.88
C SER A 209 -27.44 -1.00 -1.46
N PHE A 210 -26.16 -0.67 -1.31
CA PHE A 210 -25.50 0.49 -1.90
C PHE A 210 -24.81 0.14 -3.22
N ALA A 211 -25.11 -1.02 -3.82
CA ALA A 211 -24.47 -1.44 -5.06
C ALA A 211 -24.60 -0.38 -6.16
N SER A 212 -23.46 0.06 -6.70
CA SER A 212 -23.34 1.12 -7.69
C SER A 212 -23.90 2.50 -7.26
N ALA A 213 -24.13 2.72 -5.96
CA ALA A 213 -24.54 4.03 -5.45
C ALA A 213 -23.34 4.98 -5.36
N ILE A 214 -23.61 6.29 -5.43
CA ILE A 214 -22.60 7.32 -5.19
C ILE A 214 -22.79 7.82 -3.77
N VAL A 215 -21.87 7.51 -2.87
CA VAL A 215 -21.95 7.81 -1.43
C VAL A 215 -20.77 8.65 -0.95
N ARG A 216 -20.10 9.35 -1.88
CA ARG A 216 -18.88 10.13 -1.61
C ARG A 216 -19.06 11.17 -0.50
N TYR A 217 -18.02 11.37 0.32
CA TYR A 217 -18.00 12.35 1.41
C TYR A 217 -19.16 12.23 2.41
N SER A 218 -19.75 11.04 2.55
CA SER A 218 -20.88 10.82 3.46
C SER A 218 -20.40 10.35 4.83
N ILE A 219 -21.21 10.64 5.86
CA ILE A 219 -20.91 10.25 7.24
C ILE A 219 -21.66 8.96 7.58
N LEU A 220 -20.91 7.86 7.73
CA LEU A 220 -21.39 6.53 8.11
C LEU A 220 -20.80 6.03 9.44
N SER A 221 -20.22 6.92 10.26
CA SER A 221 -19.59 6.56 11.53
C SER A 221 -20.53 5.90 12.55
N ASP A 222 -19.93 5.21 13.53
CA ASP A 222 -20.56 4.79 14.80
C ASP A 222 -21.77 3.85 14.69
N ARG A 223 -21.75 2.91 13.76
CA ARG A 223 -22.94 2.06 13.51
C ARG A 223 -22.62 0.65 13.06
N ASN A 224 -23.68 -0.14 12.97
CA ASN A 224 -23.64 -1.47 12.38
C ASN A 224 -23.92 -1.42 10.87
N LEU A 225 -22.92 -1.74 10.06
CA LEU A 225 -22.93 -1.88 8.60
C LEU A 225 -22.57 -3.32 8.18
N GLN A 226 -22.72 -4.27 9.10
CA GLN A 226 -22.34 -5.66 8.89
C GLN A 226 -23.04 -6.25 7.66
N SER A 227 -22.27 -6.94 6.82
CA SER A 227 -22.75 -7.63 5.61
C SER A 227 -23.46 -6.75 4.57
N LEU A 228 -23.36 -5.42 4.65
CA LEU A 228 -23.94 -4.55 3.64
C LEU A 228 -23.20 -4.67 2.31
N ASP A 229 -23.96 -4.50 1.22
CA ASP A 229 -23.48 -4.58 -0.14
C ASP A 229 -23.10 -3.19 -0.66
N PHE A 230 -21.81 -2.96 -0.84
CA PHE A 230 -21.18 -1.76 -1.38
C PHE A 230 -20.47 -2.03 -2.72
N ARG A 231 -20.79 -3.12 -3.42
CA ARG A 231 -20.13 -3.47 -4.67
C ARG A 231 -20.23 -2.34 -5.70
N ASP A 232 -19.11 -2.05 -6.34
CA ASP A 232 -19.00 -1.01 -7.37
C ASP A 232 -19.48 0.38 -6.92
N ALA A 233 -19.57 0.64 -5.60
CA ALA A 233 -20.02 1.92 -5.07
C ALA A 233 -18.89 2.98 -5.10
N GLU A 234 -19.28 4.24 -5.28
CA GLU A 234 -18.37 5.39 -5.23
C GLU A 234 -18.39 5.99 -3.81
N LEU A 235 -17.43 5.61 -2.99
CA LEU A 235 -17.37 5.91 -1.55
C LEU A 235 -16.19 6.83 -1.19
N GLY A 236 -15.52 7.43 -2.17
CA GLY A 236 -14.34 8.26 -1.95
C GLY A 236 -14.58 9.39 -0.93
N GLY A 237 -13.66 9.54 0.02
CA GLY A 237 -13.72 10.52 1.11
C GLY A 237 -14.81 10.28 2.17
N SER A 238 -15.49 9.13 2.14
CA SER A 238 -16.54 8.82 3.14
C SER A 238 -15.94 8.43 4.49
N ILE A 239 -16.72 8.62 5.55
CA ILE A 239 -16.26 8.43 6.94
C ILE A 239 -16.99 7.23 7.54
N PHE A 240 -16.24 6.18 7.88
CA PHE A 240 -16.69 4.93 8.49
C PHE A 240 -16.13 4.71 9.90
N GLU A 241 -15.60 5.77 10.53
CA GLU A 241 -14.95 5.70 11.85
C GLU A 241 -15.75 4.87 12.86
N ARG A 242 -15.05 3.95 13.54
CA ARG A 242 -15.60 3.10 14.62
C ARG A 242 -16.84 2.28 14.23
N SER A 243 -17.09 2.09 12.94
CA SER A 243 -18.24 1.32 12.44
C SER A 243 -17.94 -0.18 12.38
N ASN A 244 -18.98 -1.01 12.54
CA ASN A 244 -18.90 -2.44 12.31
C ASN A 244 -19.26 -2.76 10.85
N LEU A 245 -18.25 -3.11 10.07
CA LEU A 245 -18.28 -3.46 8.65
C LEU A 245 -17.94 -4.94 8.42
N SER A 246 -18.04 -5.78 9.46
CA SER A 246 -17.69 -7.19 9.33
C SER A 246 -18.47 -7.86 8.21
N GLY A 247 -17.77 -8.59 7.34
CA GLY A 247 -18.36 -9.26 6.19
C GLY A 247 -19.02 -8.37 5.13
N ALA A 248 -18.87 -7.03 5.22
CA ALA A 248 -19.37 -6.13 4.19
C ALA A 248 -18.65 -6.35 2.85
N ASP A 249 -19.36 -6.10 1.76
CA ASP A 249 -18.89 -6.38 0.40
C ASP A 249 -18.55 -5.09 -0.34
N PHE A 250 -17.26 -4.82 -0.50
CA PHE A 250 -16.68 -3.64 -1.15
C PHE A 250 -16.02 -3.98 -2.49
N ARG A 251 -16.27 -5.16 -3.07
CA ARG A 251 -15.61 -5.57 -4.31
C ARG A 251 -15.84 -4.54 -5.43
N GLY A 252 -14.76 -4.13 -6.09
CA GLY A 252 -14.78 -3.12 -7.17
C GLY A 252 -15.13 -1.69 -6.73
N SER A 253 -15.33 -1.44 -5.44
CA SER A 253 -15.72 -0.11 -4.95
C SER A 253 -14.54 0.87 -4.95
N ASN A 254 -14.85 2.15 -5.07
CA ASN A 254 -13.89 3.24 -4.94
C ASN A 254 -13.95 3.85 -3.55
N LEU A 255 -12.93 3.57 -2.76
CA LEU A 255 -12.72 3.97 -1.37
C LEU A 255 -11.56 4.96 -1.21
N SER A 256 -11.16 5.63 -2.29
CA SER A 256 -10.07 6.63 -2.27
C SER A 256 -10.30 7.66 -1.16
N GLU A 257 -9.29 7.89 -0.32
CA GLU A 257 -9.35 8.84 0.82
C GLU A 257 -10.45 8.55 1.86
N ALA A 258 -11.08 7.36 1.85
CA ALA A 258 -12.08 7.00 2.86
C ALA A 258 -11.42 6.83 4.24
N ASN A 259 -12.16 7.18 5.30
CA ASN A 259 -11.69 7.08 6.68
C ASN A 259 -12.34 5.90 7.41
N PHE A 260 -11.54 4.88 7.72
CA PHE A 260 -11.88 3.69 8.47
C PHE A 260 -11.24 3.63 9.85
N GLU A 261 -10.83 4.77 10.43
CA GLU A 261 -10.16 4.77 11.73
C GLU A 261 -10.96 4.02 12.80
N GLY A 262 -10.32 3.02 13.41
CA GLY A 262 -10.92 2.16 14.43
C GLY A 262 -12.13 1.32 13.97
N ALA A 263 -12.40 1.24 12.67
CA ALA A 263 -13.49 0.43 12.14
C ALA A 263 -13.19 -1.07 12.23
N ILE A 264 -14.24 -1.90 12.29
CA ILE A 264 -14.14 -3.36 12.31
C ILE A 264 -14.54 -3.88 10.94
N LEU A 265 -13.60 -4.37 10.15
CA LEU A 265 -13.78 -4.95 8.82
C LEU A 265 -13.42 -6.44 8.81
N ASP A 266 -13.69 -7.16 9.91
CA ASP A 266 -13.41 -8.59 10.01
C ASP A 266 -14.10 -9.34 8.86
N ARG A 267 -13.31 -10.10 8.07
CA ARG A 267 -13.80 -10.86 6.90
C ARG A 267 -14.48 -10.03 5.80
N ALA A 268 -14.27 -8.73 5.77
CA ALA A 268 -14.79 -7.88 4.70
C ALA A 268 -14.22 -8.30 3.34
N GLN A 269 -15.01 -8.13 2.28
CA GLN A 269 -14.64 -8.47 0.91
C GLN A 269 -14.22 -7.20 0.17
N LEU A 270 -12.92 -6.97 0.00
CA LEU A 270 -12.32 -5.80 -0.64
C LEU A 270 -11.53 -6.14 -1.90
N ALA A 271 -11.71 -7.33 -2.48
CA ALA A 271 -11.00 -7.74 -3.68
C ALA A 271 -11.22 -6.74 -4.82
N GLY A 272 -10.12 -6.26 -5.41
CA GLY A 272 -10.11 -5.26 -6.48
C GLY A 272 -10.64 -3.87 -6.08
N ALA A 273 -10.82 -3.59 -4.80
CA ALA A 273 -11.24 -2.26 -4.34
C ALA A 273 -10.11 -1.22 -4.53
N ILE A 274 -10.49 0.03 -4.77
CA ILE A 274 -9.58 1.16 -5.00
C ILE A 274 -9.51 1.99 -3.72
N LEU A 275 -8.42 1.89 -2.96
CA LEU A 275 -8.23 2.50 -1.63
C LEU A 275 -7.00 3.44 -1.51
N PRO A 276 -6.61 4.21 -2.54
CA PRO A 276 -5.45 5.07 -2.42
C PRO A 276 -5.70 6.13 -1.34
N ASN A 277 -4.69 6.34 -0.48
CA ASN A 277 -4.73 7.27 0.65
C ASN A 277 -5.87 7.03 1.66
N ALA A 278 -6.50 5.85 1.67
CA ALA A 278 -7.49 5.51 2.68
C ALA A 278 -6.84 5.40 4.07
N ASN A 279 -7.59 5.77 5.12
CA ASN A 279 -7.11 5.71 6.50
C ASN A 279 -7.68 4.50 7.23
N PHE A 280 -6.84 3.51 7.52
CA PHE A 280 -7.14 2.31 8.30
C PHE A 280 -6.50 2.31 9.69
N HIS A 281 -6.07 3.47 10.20
CA HIS A 281 -5.41 3.57 11.49
C HIS A 281 -6.19 2.80 12.58
N LYS A 282 -5.54 1.79 13.19
CA LYS A 282 -6.11 0.90 14.22
C LYS A 282 -7.39 0.16 13.84
N ALA A 283 -7.71 0.06 12.55
CA ALA A 283 -8.82 -0.75 12.06
C ALA A 283 -8.53 -2.25 12.20
N ASN A 284 -9.58 -3.06 12.22
CA ASN A 284 -9.48 -4.52 12.22
C ASN A 284 -9.88 -5.10 10.87
N LEU A 285 -8.91 -5.55 10.06
CA LEU A 285 -9.07 -6.26 8.78
C LEU A 285 -8.69 -7.75 8.89
N HIS A 286 -8.82 -8.34 10.08
CA HIS A 286 -8.57 -9.77 10.26
C HIS A 286 -9.38 -10.61 9.27
N GLN A 287 -8.73 -11.56 8.60
CA GLN A 287 -9.31 -12.44 7.56
C GLN A 287 -10.02 -11.69 6.41
N ALA A 288 -9.73 -10.41 6.18
CA ALA A 288 -10.29 -9.67 5.05
C ALA A 288 -9.70 -10.17 3.71
N ASP A 289 -10.50 -10.12 2.65
CA ASP A 289 -10.07 -10.40 1.28
C ASP A 289 -9.69 -9.08 0.61
N LEU A 290 -8.40 -8.83 0.41
CA LEU A 290 -7.80 -7.64 -0.20
C LEU A 290 -7.06 -7.98 -1.51
N ARG A 291 -7.39 -9.11 -2.13
CA ARG A 291 -6.72 -9.55 -3.37
C ARG A 291 -6.84 -8.48 -4.45
N ASP A 292 -5.73 -8.18 -5.10
CA ASP A 292 -5.63 -7.17 -6.17
C ASP A 292 -6.16 -5.76 -5.78
N ALA A 293 -6.30 -5.46 -4.49
CA ALA A 293 -6.74 -4.15 -4.01
C ALA A 293 -5.63 -3.10 -4.18
N ASP A 294 -6.01 -1.87 -4.52
CA ASP A 294 -5.08 -0.73 -4.59
C ASP A 294 -5.06 0.02 -3.26
N LEU A 295 -4.00 -0.16 -2.47
CA LEU A 295 -3.73 0.48 -1.18
C LEU A 295 -2.61 1.52 -1.29
N ASN A 296 -2.36 2.10 -2.47
CA ASN A 296 -1.29 3.07 -2.67
C ASN A 296 -1.37 4.24 -1.67
N GLY A 297 -0.29 4.46 -0.91
CA GLY A 297 -0.24 5.54 0.09
C GLY A 297 -1.22 5.41 1.27
N ALA A 298 -1.92 4.27 1.42
CA ALA A 298 -2.87 4.07 2.50
C ALA A 298 -2.17 4.10 3.88
N SER A 299 -2.88 4.63 4.88
CA SER A 299 -2.43 4.59 6.29
C SER A 299 -2.96 3.32 6.95
N LEU A 300 -2.08 2.36 7.20
CA LEU A 300 -2.36 1.06 7.83
C LEU A 300 -1.67 0.97 9.21
N VAL A 301 -1.42 2.12 9.85
CA VAL A 301 -0.67 2.19 11.11
C VAL A 301 -1.47 1.51 12.23
N GLY A 302 -0.85 0.52 12.88
CA GLY A 302 -1.48 -0.27 13.96
C GLY A 302 -2.69 -1.09 13.52
N THR A 303 -2.91 -1.28 12.22
CA THR A 303 -4.03 -2.06 11.68
C THR A 303 -3.82 -3.55 11.92
N ASN A 304 -4.88 -4.27 12.26
CA ASN A 304 -4.86 -5.73 12.30
C ASN A 304 -5.19 -6.31 10.92
N LEU A 305 -4.20 -6.86 10.22
CA LEU A 305 -4.31 -7.56 8.93
C LEU A 305 -4.01 -9.05 9.06
N SER A 306 -4.07 -9.60 10.29
CA SER A 306 -3.75 -11.00 10.51
C SER A 306 -4.67 -11.92 9.70
N GLU A 307 -4.07 -12.93 9.07
CA GLU A 307 -4.73 -13.89 8.18
C GLU A 307 -5.47 -13.26 6.98
N ALA A 308 -5.24 -11.99 6.67
CA ALA A 308 -5.82 -11.35 5.49
C ALA A 308 -5.16 -11.84 4.19
N ASP A 309 -5.93 -11.84 3.10
CA ASP A 309 -5.42 -12.16 1.77
C ASP A 309 -5.11 -10.87 0.99
N LEU A 310 -3.83 -10.51 0.89
CA LEU A 310 -3.31 -9.37 0.13
C LEU A 310 -2.61 -9.81 -1.16
N SER A 311 -2.88 -11.01 -1.70
CA SER A 311 -2.17 -11.45 -2.91
C SER A 311 -2.43 -10.50 -4.07
N GLY A 312 -1.37 -10.07 -4.74
CA GLY A 312 -1.44 -9.10 -5.85
C GLY A 312 -1.80 -7.66 -5.46
N ALA A 313 -1.99 -7.37 -4.17
CA ALA A 313 -2.35 -6.03 -3.72
C ALA A 313 -1.21 -5.01 -3.96
N VAL A 314 -1.57 -3.75 -4.21
CA VAL A 314 -0.63 -2.65 -4.42
C VAL A 314 -0.55 -1.82 -3.14
N LEU A 315 0.54 -1.92 -2.40
CA LEU A 315 0.82 -1.22 -1.15
C LEU A 315 1.94 -0.17 -1.28
N THR A 316 2.25 0.27 -2.51
CA THR A 316 3.35 1.21 -2.76
C THR A 316 3.21 2.47 -1.90
N GLY A 317 4.27 2.81 -1.14
CA GLY A 317 4.33 4.00 -0.28
C GLY A 317 3.38 4.00 0.91
N SER A 318 2.68 2.89 1.20
CA SER A 318 1.75 2.81 2.33
C SER A 318 2.47 2.80 3.68
N ALA A 319 1.79 3.27 4.72
CA ALA A 319 2.31 3.34 6.08
C ALA A 319 1.76 2.18 6.93
N LEU A 320 2.53 1.11 7.11
CA LEU A 320 2.14 -0.06 7.89
C LEU A 320 2.74 -0.09 9.30
N SER A 321 3.28 1.01 9.82
CA SER A 321 4.01 0.98 11.09
C SER A 321 3.18 0.33 12.22
N GLY A 322 3.72 -0.70 12.87
CA GLY A 322 3.03 -1.43 13.94
C GLY A 322 1.83 -2.29 13.51
N ALA A 323 1.59 -2.48 12.21
CA ALA A 323 0.51 -3.34 11.73
C ALA A 323 0.79 -4.83 12.02
N ASP A 324 -0.28 -5.60 12.22
CA ASP A 324 -0.21 -7.05 12.41
C ASP A 324 -0.55 -7.77 11.10
N LEU A 325 0.44 -8.33 10.41
CA LEU A 325 0.30 -9.12 9.18
C LEU A 325 0.56 -10.61 9.43
N SER A 326 0.42 -11.07 10.69
CA SER A 326 0.69 -12.45 11.04
C SER A 326 -0.19 -13.41 10.22
N GLY A 327 0.43 -14.37 9.54
CA GLY A 327 -0.26 -15.33 8.67
C GLY A 327 -0.86 -14.75 7.38
N ALA A 328 -0.64 -13.47 7.08
CA ALA A 328 -1.20 -12.84 5.88
C ALA A 328 -0.59 -13.40 4.59
N ASN A 329 -1.39 -13.47 3.53
CA ASN A 329 -0.91 -13.83 2.19
C ASN A 329 -0.52 -12.56 1.42
N LEU A 330 0.77 -12.35 1.17
CA LEU A 330 1.31 -11.20 0.44
C LEU A 330 1.94 -11.63 -0.89
N ARG A 331 1.60 -12.81 -1.42
CA ARG A 331 2.18 -13.32 -2.66
C ARG A 331 1.98 -12.34 -3.82
N GLY A 332 3.06 -11.96 -4.48
CA GLY A 332 3.03 -11.03 -5.60
C GLY A 332 2.60 -9.60 -5.25
N ALA A 333 2.45 -9.25 -3.97
CA ALA A 333 2.07 -7.90 -3.56
C ALA A 333 3.20 -6.89 -3.85
N ASP A 334 2.83 -5.66 -4.19
CA ASP A 334 3.77 -4.56 -4.43
C ASP A 334 3.87 -3.64 -3.20
N LEU A 335 4.90 -3.85 -2.39
CA LEU A 335 5.18 -3.05 -1.19
C LEU A 335 6.26 -1.98 -1.41
N ARG A 336 6.58 -1.59 -2.66
CA ARG A 336 7.69 -0.65 -2.92
C ARG A 336 7.58 0.62 -2.07
N GLY A 337 8.65 0.96 -1.33
CA GLY A 337 8.70 2.14 -0.48
C GLY A 337 7.74 2.15 0.71
N ALA A 338 7.05 1.04 0.99
CA ALA A 338 6.17 0.95 2.15
C ALA A 338 6.98 0.98 3.46
N ASN A 339 6.38 1.54 4.51
CA ASN A 339 6.97 1.58 5.83
C ASN A 339 6.42 0.43 6.70
N LEU A 340 7.22 -0.62 6.87
CA LEU A 340 6.90 -1.81 7.67
C LEU A 340 7.53 -1.78 9.07
N ASN A 341 7.93 -0.61 9.57
CA ASN A 341 8.55 -0.50 10.89
C ASN A 341 7.67 -1.11 11.98
N GLU A 342 8.22 -1.92 12.87
CA GLU A 342 7.50 -2.59 13.98
C GLU A 342 6.32 -3.47 13.53
N THR A 343 6.21 -3.82 12.24
CA THR A 343 5.18 -4.75 11.77
C THR A 343 5.44 -6.17 12.28
N LYS A 344 4.36 -6.95 12.42
CA LYS A 344 4.47 -8.39 12.65
C LYS A 344 4.21 -9.13 11.34
N LEU A 345 5.17 -9.89 10.85
CA LEU A 345 5.04 -10.69 9.63
C LEU A 345 5.05 -12.19 9.92
N VAL A 346 4.88 -12.61 11.18
CA VAL A 346 5.04 -14.01 11.59
C VAL A 346 4.18 -14.95 10.75
N GLY A 347 4.81 -15.88 10.05
CA GLY A 347 4.13 -16.85 9.18
C GLY A 347 3.46 -16.28 7.92
N SER A 348 3.71 -15.01 7.57
CA SER A 348 3.22 -14.41 6.33
C SER A 348 3.90 -14.98 5.09
N GLN A 349 3.21 -14.92 3.95
CA GLN A 349 3.68 -15.49 2.68
C GLN A 349 4.08 -14.37 1.70
N LEU A 350 5.39 -14.17 1.49
CA LEU A 350 5.93 -13.06 0.68
C LEU A 350 6.50 -13.49 -0.68
N SER A 351 6.22 -14.72 -1.13
CA SER A 351 6.78 -15.22 -2.39
C SER A 351 6.39 -14.34 -3.58
N GLY A 352 7.39 -13.86 -4.32
CA GLY A 352 7.21 -12.93 -5.45
C GLY A 352 6.80 -11.51 -5.07
N ALA A 353 6.70 -11.18 -3.78
CA ALA A 353 6.37 -9.83 -3.33
C ALA A 353 7.53 -8.86 -3.63
N ASN A 354 7.20 -7.60 -3.92
CA ASN A 354 8.17 -6.55 -4.16
C ASN A 354 8.30 -5.62 -2.96
N LEU A 355 9.36 -5.81 -2.19
CA LEU A 355 9.74 -5.03 -1.01
C LEU A 355 10.88 -4.03 -1.31
N THR A 356 11.10 -3.64 -2.57
CA THR A 356 12.19 -2.72 -2.91
C THR A 356 12.08 -1.41 -2.12
N ALA A 357 13.20 -0.99 -1.52
CA ALA A 357 13.30 0.22 -0.70
C ALA A 357 12.26 0.28 0.46
N THR A 358 11.85 -0.88 0.99
CA THR A 358 11.00 -0.93 2.18
C THR A 358 11.81 -0.69 3.45
N ASN A 359 11.17 -0.03 4.42
CA ASN A 359 11.71 0.01 5.77
C ASN A 359 11.20 -1.17 6.58
N LEU A 360 12.05 -2.18 6.78
CA LEU A 360 11.76 -3.33 7.63
C LEU A 360 12.32 -3.15 9.05
N SER A 361 12.71 -1.96 9.50
CA SER A 361 13.28 -1.75 10.85
C SER A 361 12.40 -2.35 11.95
N ALA A 362 12.98 -3.08 12.91
CA ALA A 362 12.26 -3.64 14.07
C ALA A 362 11.05 -4.56 13.75
N THR A 363 10.92 -5.05 12.51
CA THR A 363 9.89 -6.01 12.11
C THR A 363 10.16 -7.41 12.67
N ASP A 364 9.13 -8.09 13.17
CA ASP A 364 9.22 -9.52 13.51
C ASP A 364 9.08 -10.38 12.25
N LEU A 365 10.21 -10.97 11.84
CA LEU A 365 10.34 -11.81 10.64
C LEU A 365 10.35 -13.31 10.95
N THR A 366 9.97 -13.71 12.18
CA THR A 366 10.03 -15.12 12.59
C THR A 366 9.17 -16.00 11.69
N GLY A 367 9.78 -17.01 11.06
CA GLY A 367 9.09 -17.96 10.19
C GLY A 367 8.65 -17.41 8.83
N VAL A 368 9.13 -16.22 8.44
CA VAL A 368 8.88 -15.65 7.11
C VAL A 368 9.72 -16.37 6.05
N SER A 369 9.15 -16.62 4.88
CA SER A 369 9.89 -17.03 3.69
C SER A 369 9.92 -15.88 2.68
N PHE A 370 11.13 -15.48 2.29
CA PHE A 370 11.43 -14.51 1.24
C PHE A 370 11.76 -15.18 -0.10
N ALA A 371 11.42 -16.47 -0.27
CA ALA A 371 11.73 -17.20 -1.49
C ALA A 371 11.16 -16.50 -2.74
N SER A 372 12.05 -16.18 -3.69
CA SER A 372 11.76 -15.43 -4.91
C SER A 372 11.20 -14.02 -4.70
N ALA A 373 11.32 -13.44 -3.50
CA ALA A 373 10.91 -12.06 -3.23
C ALA A 373 11.93 -11.06 -3.77
N ILE A 374 11.47 -9.85 -4.09
CA ILE A 374 12.34 -8.74 -4.48
C ILE A 374 12.51 -7.84 -3.26
N VAL A 375 13.68 -7.86 -2.63
CA VAL A 375 13.99 -7.16 -1.37
C VAL A 375 15.22 -6.27 -1.55
N ARG A 376 15.33 -5.59 -2.71
CA ARG A 376 16.48 -4.75 -3.07
C ARG A 376 16.52 -3.46 -2.25
N TYR A 377 17.72 -2.97 -1.95
CA TYR A 377 17.97 -1.72 -1.22
C TYR A 377 17.18 -1.60 0.11
N SER A 378 16.95 -2.72 0.77
CA SER A 378 16.14 -2.78 1.99
C SER A 378 17.02 -2.84 3.24
N ILE A 379 16.51 -2.31 4.36
CA ILE A 379 17.24 -2.25 5.63
C ILE A 379 16.84 -3.44 6.52
N LEU A 380 17.74 -4.39 6.69
CA LEU A 380 17.59 -5.61 7.51
C LEU A 380 18.61 -5.68 8.66
N SER A 381 19.27 -4.58 9.02
CA SER A 381 20.30 -4.53 10.07
C SER A 381 19.79 -4.93 11.46
N ASP A 382 20.74 -5.30 12.34
CA ASP A 382 20.58 -5.40 13.81
C ASP A 382 19.52 -6.38 14.33
N ARG A 383 19.33 -7.52 13.66
CA ARG A 383 18.23 -8.43 14.02
C ARG A 383 18.56 -9.92 13.87
N ASN A 384 17.65 -10.75 14.36
CA ASN A 384 17.69 -12.19 14.19
C ASN A 384 16.97 -12.63 12.90
N LEU A 385 17.74 -13.10 11.93
CA LEU A 385 17.33 -13.65 10.63
C LEU A 385 17.74 -15.12 10.49
N GLN A 386 17.95 -15.80 11.62
CA GLN A 386 18.44 -17.17 11.67
C GLN A 386 17.51 -18.12 10.91
N SER A 387 18.10 -18.93 10.02
CA SER A 387 17.38 -19.98 9.27
C SER A 387 16.26 -19.49 8.35
N LEU A 388 16.21 -18.19 8.03
CA LEU A 388 15.24 -17.67 7.07
C LEU A 388 15.57 -18.14 5.65
N ASP A 389 14.50 -18.30 4.86
CA ASP A 389 14.55 -18.74 3.48
C ASP A 389 14.58 -17.53 2.53
N PHE A 390 15.72 -17.31 1.88
CA PHE A 390 15.99 -16.27 0.88
C PHE A 390 16.31 -16.88 -0.50
N ARG A 391 15.92 -18.14 -0.76
CA ARG A 391 16.22 -18.79 -2.05
C ARG A 391 15.69 -18.00 -3.22
N ASP A 392 16.52 -17.86 -4.25
CA ASP A 392 16.20 -17.15 -5.49
C ASP A 392 15.71 -15.69 -5.29
N ALA A 393 15.98 -15.09 -4.13
CA ALA A 393 15.55 -13.73 -3.83
C ALA A 393 16.47 -12.67 -4.47
N GLU A 394 15.89 -11.52 -4.82
CA GLU A 394 16.61 -10.35 -5.34
C GLU A 394 16.91 -9.37 -4.20
N LEU A 395 18.11 -9.43 -3.64
CA LEU A 395 18.55 -8.74 -2.41
C LEU A 395 19.65 -7.70 -2.67
N GLY A 396 19.90 -7.34 -3.94
CA GLY A 396 20.97 -6.44 -4.32
C GLY A 396 20.90 -5.07 -3.61
N GLY A 397 22.05 -4.64 -3.08
CA GLY A 397 22.20 -3.38 -2.34
C GLY A 397 21.56 -3.35 -0.94
N SER A 398 21.05 -4.48 -0.44
CA SER A 398 20.41 -4.54 0.87
C SER A 398 21.40 -4.58 2.03
N ILE A 399 20.96 -4.13 3.20
CA ILE A 399 21.82 -3.89 4.37
C ILE A 399 21.47 -4.89 5.47
N PHE A 400 22.41 -5.77 5.80
CA PHE A 400 22.33 -6.83 6.81
C PHE A 400 23.31 -6.62 7.98
N GLU A 401 23.84 -5.41 8.14
CA GLU A 401 24.85 -5.09 9.16
C GLU A 401 24.50 -5.66 10.54
N ARG A 402 25.48 -6.30 11.19
CA ARG A 402 25.38 -6.86 12.55
C ARG A 402 24.20 -7.82 12.78
N SER A 403 23.62 -8.38 11.72
CA SER A 403 22.48 -9.30 11.82
C SER A 403 22.91 -10.74 12.04
N ASN A 404 22.08 -11.52 12.71
CA ASN A 404 22.26 -12.97 12.84
C ASN A 404 21.54 -13.70 11.71
N LEU A 405 22.30 -14.18 10.74
CA LEU A 405 21.89 -14.93 9.55
C LEU A 405 22.33 -16.41 9.61
N SER A 406 22.60 -16.92 10.81
CA SER A 406 23.11 -18.28 10.97
C SER A 406 22.15 -19.31 10.34
N GLY A 407 22.68 -20.18 9.49
CA GLY A 407 21.89 -21.19 8.77
C GLY A 407 20.85 -20.66 7.79
N ALA A 408 20.83 -19.35 7.48
CA ALA A 408 19.93 -18.78 6.48
C ALA A 408 20.23 -19.36 5.08
N ASP A 409 19.20 -19.47 4.25
CA ASP A 409 19.29 -20.09 2.92
C ASP A 409 19.20 -19.04 1.81
N PHE A 410 20.35 -18.76 1.19
CA PHE A 410 20.55 -17.79 0.12
C PHE A 410 20.83 -18.45 -1.24
N ARG A 411 20.56 -19.75 -1.41
CA ARG A 411 20.87 -20.45 -2.66
C ARG A 411 20.19 -19.79 -3.87
N GLY A 412 20.97 -19.53 -4.92
CA GLY A 412 20.50 -18.87 -6.14
C GLY A 412 20.12 -17.38 -5.99
N SER A 413 20.29 -16.79 -4.80
CA SER A 413 19.91 -15.39 -4.58
C SER A 413 20.89 -14.39 -5.20
N ASN A 414 20.39 -13.21 -5.54
CA ASN A 414 21.19 -12.09 -6.00
C ASN A 414 21.45 -11.11 -4.85
N LEU A 415 22.69 -11.09 -4.39
CA LEU A 415 23.21 -10.29 -3.28
C LEU A 415 24.26 -9.27 -3.75
N SER A 416 24.24 -8.89 -5.04
CA SER A 416 25.16 -7.90 -5.60
C SER A 416 25.14 -6.61 -4.77
N GLU A 417 26.31 -6.11 -4.39
CA GLU A 417 26.47 -4.88 -3.57
C GLU A 417 25.79 -4.93 -2.18
N ALA A 418 25.35 -6.10 -1.70
CA ALA A 418 24.76 -6.22 -0.37
C ALA A 418 25.81 -5.98 0.73
N ASN A 419 25.37 -5.42 1.86
CA ASN A 419 26.23 -5.09 2.98
C ASN A 419 25.98 -6.01 4.19
N PHE A 420 26.95 -6.86 4.49
CA PHE A 420 26.98 -7.82 5.59
C PHE A 420 28.02 -7.45 6.66
N GLU A 421 28.42 -6.17 6.79
CA GLU A 421 29.44 -5.79 7.77
C GLU A 421 29.10 -6.26 9.19
N GLY A 422 30.02 -7.04 9.79
CA GLY A 422 29.85 -7.61 11.12
C GLY A 422 28.69 -8.60 11.29
N ALA A 423 28.06 -9.06 10.20
CA ALA A 423 26.96 -10.02 10.27
C ALA A 423 27.46 -11.43 10.63
N ILE A 424 26.58 -12.24 11.23
CA ILE A 424 26.84 -13.63 11.59
C ILE A 424 26.13 -14.55 10.61
N LEU A 425 26.86 -15.17 9.69
CA LEU A 425 26.37 -16.11 8.67
C LEU A 425 26.91 -17.54 8.93
N ASP A 426 27.07 -17.95 10.20
CA ASP A 426 27.53 -19.30 10.56
C ASP A 426 26.65 -20.35 9.89
N ARG A 427 27.25 -21.26 9.12
CA ARG A 427 26.55 -22.33 8.37
C ARG A 427 25.49 -21.86 7.36
N ALA A 428 25.51 -20.59 6.95
CA ALA A 428 24.62 -20.09 5.91
C ALA A 428 24.81 -20.85 4.58
N GLN A 429 23.72 -21.03 3.84
CA GLN A 429 23.71 -21.73 2.55
C GLN A 429 23.72 -20.70 1.42
N LEU A 430 24.88 -20.46 0.82
CA LEU A 430 25.11 -19.45 -0.24
C LEU A 430 25.54 -20.09 -1.57
N ALA A 431 25.33 -21.40 -1.75
CA ALA A 431 25.72 -22.09 -2.98
C ALA A 431 25.05 -21.46 -4.21
N GLY A 432 25.86 -21.12 -5.21
CA GLY A 432 25.44 -20.46 -6.45
C GLY A 432 24.90 -19.03 -6.27
N ALA A 433 25.06 -18.40 -5.10
CA ALA A 433 24.63 -17.03 -4.89
C ALA A 433 25.50 -16.03 -5.69
N ILE A 434 24.88 -14.94 -6.13
CA ILE A 434 25.51 -13.86 -6.90
C ILE A 434 25.86 -12.73 -5.94
N LEU A 435 27.14 -12.56 -5.60
CA LEU A 435 27.65 -11.65 -4.57
C LEU A 435 28.70 -10.63 -5.06
N PRO A 436 28.67 -10.13 -6.31
CA PRO A 436 29.69 -9.20 -6.76
C PRO A 436 29.64 -7.90 -5.96
N ASN A 437 30.83 -7.42 -5.57
CA ASN A 437 31.02 -6.22 -4.75
C ASN A 437 30.29 -6.22 -3.39
N ALA A 438 29.83 -7.38 -2.90
CA ALA A 438 29.23 -7.48 -1.57
C ALA A 438 30.27 -7.15 -0.47
N ASN A 439 29.82 -6.52 0.62
CA ASN A 439 30.66 -6.18 1.76
C ASN A 439 30.49 -7.17 2.90
N PHE A 440 31.50 -7.97 3.19
CA PHE A 440 31.58 -8.92 4.30
C PHE A 440 32.59 -8.51 5.37
N HIS A 441 32.97 -7.23 5.45
CA HIS A 441 33.98 -6.76 6.41
C HIS A 441 33.67 -7.27 7.83
N LYS A 442 34.60 -8.03 8.42
CA LYS A 442 34.48 -8.64 9.76
C LYS A 442 33.24 -9.53 9.97
N ALA A 443 32.60 -10.00 8.91
CA ALA A 443 31.50 -10.95 9.01
C ALA A 443 32.00 -12.34 9.44
N ASN A 444 31.10 -13.16 10.00
CA ASN A 444 31.39 -14.55 10.35
C ASN A 444 30.68 -15.51 9.38
N LEU A 445 31.41 -16.12 8.45
CA LEU A 445 30.97 -17.16 7.51
C LEU A 445 31.56 -18.54 7.87
N HIS A 446 31.86 -18.80 9.14
CA HIS A 446 32.33 -20.12 9.57
C HIS A 446 31.38 -21.24 9.13
N GLN A 447 31.93 -22.31 8.53
CA GLN A 447 31.18 -23.45 7.98
C GLN A 447 30.08 -23.09 6.95
N ALA A 448 30.12 -21.89 6.34
CA ALA A 448 29.17 -21.52 5.30
C ALA A 448 29.42 -22.33 4.00
N ASP A 449 28.33 -22.63 3.28
CA ASP A 449 28.38 -23.25 1.95
C ASP A 449 28.37 -22.16 0.88
N LEU A 450 29.50 -21.91 0.24
CA LEU A 450 29.73 -20.91 -0.81
C LEU A 450 30.08 -21.55 -2.16
N ARG A 451 29.73 -22.83 -2.36
CA ARG A 451 30.04 -23.55 -3.59
C ARG A 451 29.50 -22.84 -4.81
N ASP A 452 30.35 -22.67 -5.83
CA ASP A 452 30.02 -22.01 -7.09
C ASP A 452 29.47 -20.57 -6.94
N ALA A 453 29.66 -19.93 -5.78
CA ALA A 453 29.21 -18.56 -5.56
C ALA A 453 30.08 -17.53 -6.31
N ASP A 454 29.47 -16.44 -6.78
CA ASP A 454 30.17 -15.34 -7.44
C ASP A 454 30.49 -14.20 -6.47
N LEU A 455 31.71 -14.18 -5.95
CA LEU A 455 32.25 -13.17 -5.02
C LEU A 455 33.17 -12.16 -5.74
N ASN A 456 32.99 -11.92 -7.04
CA ASN A 456 33.84 -10.99 -7.80
C ASN A 456 33.90 -9.60 -7.15
N GLY A 457 35.11 -9.13 -6.84
CA GLY A 457 35.31 -7.82 -6.21
C GLY A 457 34.75 -7.67 -4.78
N ALA A 458 34.27 -8.74 -4.15
CA ALA A 458 33.72 -8.66 -2.80
C ALA A 458 34.79 -8.23 -1.77
N SER A 459 34.35 -7.48 -0.75
CA SER A 459 35.18 -7.11 0.40
C SER A 459 35.04 -8.16 1.49
N LEU A 460 36.06 -8.97 1.69
CA LEU A 460 36.15 -10.05 2.71
C LEU A 460 37.21 -9.72 3.77
N VAL A 461 37.48 -8.43 4.00
CA VAL A 461 38.54 -7.98 4.91
C VAL A 461 38.20 -8.37 6.34
N GLY A 462 39.09 -9.14 6.99
CA GLY A 462 38.91 -9.61 8.37
C GLY A 462 37.75 -10.58 8.56
N THR A 463 37.20 -11.15 7.48
CA THR A 463 36.08 -12.09 7.53
C THR A 463 36.54 -13.46 8.06
N ASN A 464 35.72 -14.10 8.88
CA ASN A 464 35.94 -15.49 9.28
C ASN A 464 35.29 -16.45 8.27
N LEU A 465 36.09 -17.14 7.46
CA LEU A 465 35.71 -18.16 6.48
C LEU A 465 36.23 -19.54 6.88
N SER A 466 36.59 -19.75 8.15
CA SER A 466 37.14 -21.02 8.60
C SER A 466 36.15 -22.16 8.37
N GLU A 467 36.66 -23.28 7.85
CA GLU A 467 35.90 -24.48 7.47
C GLU A 467 34.78 -24.24 6.44
N ALA A 468 34.72 -23.08 5.77
CA ALA A 468 33.74 -22.82 4.72
C ALA A 468 34.05 -23.63 3.43
N ASP A 469 32.99 -23.96 2.67
CA ASP A 469 33.14 -24.58 1.36
C ASP A 469 33.04 -23.54 0.25
N LEU A 470 34.17 -23.15 -0.32
CA LEU A 470 34.29 -22.24 -1.46
C LEU A 470 34.65 -22.98 -2.76
N SER A 471 34.39 -24.29 -2.87
CA SER A 471 34.76 -25.02 -4.09
C SER A 471 34.02 -24.47 -5.31
N GLY A 472 34.77 -24.22 -6.38
CA GLY A 472 34.26 -23.59 -7.62
C GLY A 472 33.91 -22.10 -7.52
N ALA A 473 34.05 -21.47 -6.35
CA ALA A 473 33.68 -20.06 -6.18
C ALA A 473 34.55 -19.10 -7.00
N VAL A 474 33.97 -17.98 -7.44
CA VAL A 474 34.67 -16.92 -8.19
C VAL A 474 35.01 -15.77 -7.25
N LEU A 475 36.28 -15.60 -6.91
CA LEU A 475 36.81 -14.57 -6.01
C LEU A 475 37.70 -13.55 -6.74
N THR A 476 37.57 -13.42 -8.06
CA THR A 476 38.44 -12.55 -8.86
C THR A 476 38.41 -11.11 -8.33
N GLY A 477 39.60 -10.54 -8.07
CA GLY A 477 39.76 -9.17 -7.58
C GLY A 477 39.22 -8.88 -6.18
N SER A 478 38.78 -9.90 -5.43
CA SER A 478 38.24 -9.71 -4.08
C SER A 478 39.31 -9.30 -3.05
N ALA A 479 38.88 -8.58 -2.02
CA ALA A 479 39.75 -8.11 -0.94
C ALA A 479 39.64 -9.01 0.30
N LEU A 480 40.56 -9.95 0.48
CA LEU A 480 40.56 -10.89 1.61
C LEU A 480 41.54 -10.49 2.73
N SER A 481 42.06 -9.27 2.76
CA SER A 481 43.13 -8.92 3.73
C SER A 481 42.74 -9.27 5.17
N GLY A 482 43.56 -10.06 5.87
CA GLY A 482 43.31 -10.49 7.24
C GLY A 482 42.17 -11.51 7.43
N ALA A 483 41.61 -12.08 6.37
CA ALA A 483 40.56 -13.10 6.47
C ALA A 483 41.09 -14.43 7.03
N ASP A 484 40.24 -15.16 7.74
CA ASP A 484 40.55 -16.50 8.27
C ASP A 484 39.94 -17.57 7.36
N LEU A 485 40.76 -18.25 6.55
CA LEU A 485 40.36 -19.35 5.66
C LEU A 485 40.86 -20.70 6.19
N SER A 486 41.13 -20.81 7.49
CA SER A 486 41.66 -22.04 8.09
C SER A 486 40.71 -23.22 7.83
N GLY A 487 41.22 -24.30 7.25
CA GLY A 487 40.43 -25.49 6.90
C GLY A 487 39.44 -25.33 5.75
N ALA A 488 39.37 -24.16 5.10
CA ALA A 488 38.40 -23.91 4.03
C ALA A 488 38.68 -24.78 2.77
N ASN A 489 37.61 -25.19 2.09
CA ASN A 489 37.70 -25.89 0.80
C ASN A 489 37.70 -24.87 -0.34
N LEU A 490 38.83 -24.67 -1.01
CA LEU A 490 39.00 -23.73 -2.13
C LEU A 490 39.25 -24.47 -3.46
N ARG A 491 38.89 -25.76 -3.55
CA ARG A 491 39.17 -26.57 -4.74
C ARG A 491 38.51 -25.96 -5.97
N GLY A 492 39.31 -25.73 -7.01
CA GLY A 492 38.85 -25.13 -8.27
C GLY A 492 38.39 -23.66 -8.18
N ALA A 493 38.55 -23.00 -7.03
CA ALA A 493 38.14 -21.60 -6.88
C ALA A 493 39.00 -20.65 -7.74
N ASP A 494 38.41 -19.57 -8.24
CA ASP A 494 39.09 -18.55 -9.05
C ASP A 494 39.42 -17.30 -8.22
N LEU A 495 40.64 -17.23 -7.70
CA LEU A 495 41.14 -16.12 -6.89
C LEU A 495 41.99 -15.12 -7.70
N ARG A 496 41.88 -15.07 -9.04
CA ARG A 496 42.73 -14.19 -9.86
C ARG A 496 42.73 -12.74 -9.37
N GLY A 497 43.92 -12.20 -9.12
CA GLY A 497 44.08 -10.81 -8.67
C GLY A 497 43.54 -10.51 -7.27
N ALA A 498 43.12 -11.52 -6.50
CA ALA A 498 42.63 -11.31 -5.14
C ALA A 498 43.76 -10.86 -4.19
N ASN A 499 43.42 -10.05 -3.20
CA ASN A 499 44.35 -9.61 -2.16
C ASN A 499 44.24 -10.49 -0.92
N LEU A 500 45.19 -11.40 -0.74
CA LEU A 500 45.27 -12.34 0.39
C LEU A 500 46.28 -11.88 1.47
N ASN A 501 46.64 -10.60 1.51
CA ASN A 501 47.58 -10.10 2.52
C ASN A 501 47.13 -10.45 3.95
N GLU A 502 48.02 -10.97 4.79
CA GLU A 502 47.72 -11.34 6.19
C GLU A 502 46.59 -12.36 6.37
N THR A 503 46.17 -13.05 5.31
CA THR A 503 45.17 -14.13 5.43
C THR A 503 45.74 -15.34 6.17
N LYS A 504 44.87 -16.13 6.82
CA LYS A 504 45.22 -17.44 7.35
C LYS A 504 44.71 -18.52 6.42
N LEU A 505 45.59 -19.35 5.88
CA LEU A 505 45.22 -20.46 4.99
C LEU A 505 45.47 -21.84 5.61
N VAL A 506 45.75 -21.91 6.91
CA VAL A 506 46.17 -23.14 7.59
C VAL A 506 45.18 -24.29 7.33
N GLY A 507 45.67 -25.37 6.72
CA GLY A 507 44.86 -26.56 6.41
C GLY A 507 43.81 -26.39 5.30
N SER A 508 43.81 -25.27 4.58
CA SER A 508 42.92 -25.06 3.43
C SER A 508 43.26 -25.96 2.24
N GLN A 509 42.26 -26.24 1.40
CA GLN A 509 42.39 -27.12 0.23
C GLN A 509 42.41 -26.32 -1.07
N LEU A 510 43.58 -26.17 -1.71
CA LEU A 510 43.77 -25.31 -2.90
C LEU A 510 43.89 -26.07 -4.24
N SER A 511 43.62 -27.38 -4.27
CA SER A 511 43.82 -28.16 -5.49
C SER A 511 42.99 -27.62 -6.65
N GLY A 512 43.64 -27.28 -7.77
CA GLY A 512 43.02 -26.68 -8.94
C GLY A 512 42.60 -25.20 -8.78
N ALA A 513 42.84 -24.58 -7.63
CA ALA A 513 42.53 -23.17 -7.42
C ALA A 513 43.42 -22.27 -8.28
N ASN A 514 42.86 -21.16 -8.78
CA ASN A 514 43.57 -20.18 -9.58
C ASN A 514 43.93 -18.94 -8.76
N LEU A 515 45.16 -18.90 -8.27
CA LEU A 515 45.78 -17.80 -7.54
C LEU A 515 46.67 -16.93 -8.44
N THR A 516 46.41 -16.86 -9.75
CA THR A 516 47.23 -16.03 -10.65
C THR A 516 47.16 -14.55 -10.24
N ALA A 517 48.32 -13.90 -10.16
CA ALA A 517 48.47 -12.50 -9.76
C ALA A 517 47.88 -12.15 -8.38
N THR A 518 47.78 -13.13 -7.47
CA THR A 518 47.35 -12.87 -6.09
C THR A 518 48.46 -12.25 -5.27
N ASN A 519 48.09 -11.30 -4.40
CA ASN A 519 48.98 -10.86 -3.35
C ASN A 519 48.90 -11.80 -2.15
N LEU A 520 49.92 -12.63 -1.95
CA LEU A 520 50.04 -13.52 -0.78
C LEU A 520 50.96 -12.91 0.28
N SER A 521 51.29 -11.60 0.28
CA SER A 521 52.16 -10.98 1.29
C SER A 521 51.72 -11.32 2.74
N ALA A 522 52.64 -11.67 3.64
CA ALA A 522 52.34 -11.95 5.06
C ALA A 522 51.25 -13.00 5.37
N THR A 523 50.80 -13.79 4.38
CA THR A 523 49.84 -14.90 4.57
C THR A 523 50.45 -16.03 5.40
N ASP A 524 49.68 -16.57 6.36
CA ASP A 524 50.04 -17.81 7.05
C ASP A 524 49.75 -19.03 6.17
N LEU A 525 50.83 -19.60 5.62
CA LEU A 525 50.81 -20.76 4.73
C LEU A 525 51.15 -22.07 5.45
N THR A 526 51.14 -22.09 6.77
CA THR A 526 51.52 -23.28 7.55
C THR A 526 50.64 -24.47 7.20
N GLY A 527 51.25 -25.56 6.72
CA GLY A 527 50.54 -26.80 6.36
C GLY A 527 49.69 -26.71 5.08
N VAL A 528 49.83 -25.65 4.29
CA VAL A 528 49.13 -25.51 3.00
C VAL A 528 49.77 -26.40 1.94
N SER A 529 48.95 -27.08 1.13
CA SER A 529 49.39 -27.73 -0.11
C SER A 529 48.90 -26.93 -1.30
N PHE A 530 49.84 -26.54 -2.16
CA PHE A 530 49.61 -25.93 -3.47
C PHE A 530 49.59 -26.98 -4.59
N ALA A 531 49.44 -28.26 -4.27
CA ALA A 531 49.47 -29.31 -5.28
C ALA A 531 48.38 -29.09 -6.35
N SER A 532 48.83 -29.04 -7.61
CA SER A 532 47.99 -28.74 -8.78
C SER A 532 47.29 -27.36 -8.77
N ALA A 533 47.71 -26.43 -7.91
CA ALA A 533 47.20 -25.07 -7.91
C ALA A 533 47.88 -24.23 -9.01
N ILE A 534 47.17 -23.22 -9.51
CA ILE A 534 47.72 -22.23 -10.45
C ILE A 534 48.12 -20.99 -9.65
N VAL A 535 49.41 -20.75 -9.48
CA VAL A 535 49.96 -19.68 -8.62
C VAL A 535 50.97 -18.87 -9.44
N ARG A 536 50.55 -18.37 -10.60
CA ARG A 536 51.40 -17.63 -11.56
C ARG A 536 51.45 -16.14 -11.24
N TYR A 537 52.61 -15.51 -11.44
CA TYR A 537 52.80 -14.06 -11.19
C TYR A 537 52.40 -13.61 -9.77
N SER A 538 52.48 -14.51 -8.78
CA SER A 538 52.06 -14.25 -7.41
C SER A 538 53.25 -13.88 -6.52
N ILE A 539 53.00 -13.10 -5.47
CA ILE A 539 54.05 -12.61 -4.55
C ILE A 539 54.16 -13.54 -3.33
N LEU A 540 55.23 -14.34 -3.26
CA LEU A 540 55.57 -15.25 -2.16
C LEU A 540 56.89 -14.90 -1.45
N SER A 541 57.34 -13.65 -1.56
CA SER A 541 58.59 -13.16 -0.96
C SER A 541 58.56 -13.13 0.57
N ASP A 542 59.74 -13.08 1.17
CA ASP A 542 60.01 -12.71 2.57
C ASP A 542 59.41 -13.62 3.65
N ARG A 543 59.43 -14.94 3.45
CA ARG A 543 58.78 -15.86 4.41
C ARG A 543 59.38 -17.25 4.48
N ASN A 544 58.90 -18.01 5.46
CA ASN A 544 59.17 -19.43 5.57
C ASN A 544 58.18 -20.25 4.72
N LEU A 545 58.69 -20.89 3.68
CA LEU A 545 57.97 -21.80 2.78
C LEU A 545 58.50 -23.24 2.91
N GLN A 546 59.12 -23.55 4.05
CA GLN A 546 59.76 -24.83 4.30
C GLN A 546 58.75 -25.98 4.21
N SER A 547 59.12 -27.04 3.50
CA SER A 547 58.34 -28.27 3.35
C SER A 547 56.96 -28.14 2.70
N LEU A 548 56.65 -27.00 2.07
CA LEU A 548 55.38 -26.84 1.36
C LEU A 548 55.35 -27.70 0.09
N ASP A 549 54.16 -28.21 -0.20
CA ASP A 549 53.89 -29.06 -1.36
C ASP A 549 53.44 -28.21 -2.56
N PHE A 550 54.29 -28.11 -3.57
CA PHE A 550 54.04 -27.43 -4.84
C PHE A 550 53.96 -28.43 -6.02
N ARG A 551 53.67 -29.71 -5.76
CA ARG A 551 53.64 -30.72 -6.83
C ARG A 551 52.64 -30.36 -7.91
N ASP A 552 53.06 -30.48 -9.16
CA ASP A 552 52.23 -30.20 -10.34
C ASP A 552 51.63 -28.77 -10.36
N ALA A 553 52.18 -27.83 -9.58
CA ALA A 553 51.70 -26.46 -9.52
C ALA A 553 52.22 -25.61 -10.68
N GLU A 554 51.40 -24.65 -11.14
CA GLU A 554 51.78 -23.67 -12.17
C GLU A 554 52.30 -22.40 -11.50
N LEU A 555 53.62 -22.23 -11.39
CA LEU A 555 54.27 -21.16 -10.62
C LEU A 555 54.99 -20.13 -11.50
N GLY A 556 54.67 -20.11 -12.80
CA GLY A 556 55.38 -19.28 -13.76
C GLY A 556 55.29 -17.78 -13.44
N GLY A 557 56.44 -17.09 -13.45
CA GLY A 557 56.54 -15.65 -13.16
C GLY A 557 56.40 -15.27 -11.68
N SER A 558 56.29 -16.23 -10.78
CA SER A 558 56.07 -15.97 -9.35
C SER A 558 57.34 -15.56 -8.61
N ILE A 559 57.18 -14.80 -7.53
CA ILE A 559 58.28 -14.12 -6.83
C ILE A 559 58.50 -14.78 -5.46
N PHE A 560 59.65 -15.42 -5.26
CA PHE A 560 60.05 -16.12 -4.03
C PHE A 560 61.23 -15.43 -3.32
N GLU A 561 61.41 -14.13 -3.55
CA GLU A 561 62.60 -13.41 -3.06
C GLU A 561 62.77 -13.53 -1.55
N ARG A 562 64.01 -13.79 -1.11
CA ARG A 562 64.39 -13.90 0.32
C ARG A 562 63.56 -14.92 1.14
N SER A 563 62.88 -15.87 0.49
CA SER A 563 62.08 -16.90 1.16
C SER A 563 62.88 -18.18 1.49
N ASN A 564 62.53 -18.87 2.58
CA ASN A 564 63.09 -20.18 2.92
C ASN A 564 62.29 -21.30 2.26
N LEU A 565 62.83 -21.95 1.24
CA LEU A 565 62.22 -23.04 0.48
C LEU A 565 62.84 -24.42 0.80
N SER A 566 63.52 -24.55 1.94
CA SER A 566 64.09 -25.84 2.35
C SER A 566 63.01 -26.93 2.44
N GLY A 567 63.25 -28.10 1.86
CA GLY A 567 62.32 -29.23 1.87
C GLY A 567 61.04 -29.08 1.05
N ALA A 568 60.81 -27.94 0.36
CA ALA A 568 59.64 -27.76 -0.49
C ALA A 568 59.66 -28.71 -1.70
N ASP A 569 58.51 -29.25 -2.07
CA ASP A 569 58.37 -30.23 -3.14
C ASP A 569 57.84 -29.59 -4.43
N PHE A 570 58.69 -29.50 -5.45
CA PHE A 570 58.39 -28.89 -6.75
C PHE A 570 58.23 -29.92 -7.88
N ARG A 571 58.06 -31.21 -7.58
CA ARG A 571 57.96 -32.25 -8.62
C ARG A 571 56.77 -31.98 -9.55
N GLY A 572 57.01 -31.99 -10.86
CA GLY A 572 55.98 -31.73 -11.87
C GLY A 572 55.53 -30.27 -11.99
N SER A 573 56.05 -29.36 -11.15
CA SER A 573 55.70 -27.94 -11.20
C SER A 573 56.33 -27.20 -12.39
N ASN A 574 55.63 -26.17 -12.86
CA ASN A 574 56.14 -25.23 -13.86
C ASN A 574 56.72 -23.98 -13.18
N LEU A 575 58.04 -23.81 -13.28
CA LEU A 575 58.80 -22.71 -12.67
C LEU A 575 59.28 -21.66 -13.68
N SER A 576 58.68 -21.60 -14.88
CA SER A 576 59.12 -20.68 -15.95
C SER A 576 59.09 -19.22 -15.48
N GLU A 577 60.19 -18.49 -15.59
CA GLU A 577 60.29 -17.07 -15.19
C GLU A 577 60.08 -16.80 -13.69
N ALA A 578 60.07 -17.82 -12.83
CA ALA A 578 60.00 -17.62 -11.39
C ALA A 578 61.30 -16.97 -10.85
N ASN A 579 61.14 -16.04 -9.92
CA ASN A 579 62.24 -15.31 -9.30
C ASN A 579 62.57 -15.91 -7.92
N PHE A 580 63.81 -16.36 -7.73
CA PHE A 580 64.31 -16.94 -6.49
C PHE A 580 65.43 -16.12 -5.83
N GLU A 581 65.55 -14.82 -6.16
CA GLU A 581 66.65 -14.00 -5.66
C GLU A 581 66.69 -13.96 -4.13
N GLY A 582 67.83 -14.37 -3.54
CA GLY A 582 67.99 -14.46 -2.09
C GLY A 582 67.22 -15.60 -1.40
N ALA A 583 66.56 -16.50 -2.14
CA ALA A 583 65.83 -17.63 -1.55
C ALA A 583 66.78 -18.76 -1.08
N THR A 584 66.41 -19.45 0.00
CA THR A 584 67.16 -20.62 0.51
C THR A 584 66.59 -21.90 -0.10
N LEU A 585 67.39 -22.63 -0.87
CA LEU A 585 66.98 -23.87 -1.56
C LEU A 585 67.67 -25.11 -0.96
N SER A 586 66.99 -26.26 -0.96
CA SER A 586 67.60 -27.57 -0.72
C SER A 586 67.48 -28.45 -1.96
N HIS A 587 68.54 -29.18 -2.33
CA HIS A 587 68.64 -29.91 -3.61
C HIS A 587 67.59 -31.01 -3.86
N ARG A 588 66.81 -31.43 -2.86
CA ARG A 588 65.76 -32.45 -3.03
C ARG A 588 64.43 -31.77 -3.34
N GLY A 589 63.84 -32.04 -4.52
CA GLY A 589 62.48 -31.63 -4.86
C GLY A 589 62.33 -30.85 -6.17
N PHE A 590 63.42 -30.35 -6.76
CA PHE A 590 63.36 -29.62 -8.02
C PHE A 590 63.25 -30.54 -9.25
N PRO A 591 62.48 -30.14 -10.29
CA PRO A 591 62.50 -30.83 -11.57
C PRO A 591 63.90 -30.78 -12.21
N PRO A 592 64.29 -31.76 -13.05
CA PRO A 592 65.57 -31.74 -13.73
C PRO A 592 65.63 -30.57 -14.74
N PHE A 593 66.37 -29.50 -14.42
CA PHE A 593 66.51 -28.32 -15.28
C PHE A 593 67.61 -28.44 -16.35
N PRO A 594 67.44 -27.87 -17.56
CA PRO A 594 68.53 -27.35 -18.37
C PRO A 594 68.93 -25.95 -17.87
N ARG A 595 70.11 -25.84 -17.24
CA ARG A 595 70.90 -24.62 -16.93
C ARG A 595 70.14 -23.35 -16.50
N LEU A 596 70.09 -23.12 -15.18
CA LEU A 596 69.88 -21.79 -14.58
C LEU A 596 70.98 -20.82 -15.05
N GLY A 597 70.63 -19.93 -15.98
CA GLY A 597 71.39 -18.72 -16.25
C GLY A 597 71.09 -17.71 -15.15
N VAL A 598 72.04 -17.49 -14.24
CA VAL A 598 72.05 -16.33 -13.35
C VAL A 598 72.09 -15.08 -14.24
N SER A 599 70.94 -14.49 -14.53
CA SER A 599 70.84 -13.30 -15.39
C SER A 599 71.00 -12.06 -14.53
N LYS A 600 72.05 -11.27 -14.83
CA LYS A 600 72.30 -9.95 -14.25
C LYS A 600 71.13 -9.01 -14.54
N ALA A 601 70.66 -8.36 -13.47
CA ALA A 601 69.98 -7.06 -13.41
C ALA A 601 69.42 -6.51 -14.75
N LYS A 602 68.09 -6.58 -14.89
CA LYS A 602 67.34 -5.55 -15.60
C LYS A 602 66.42 -4.87 -14.59
N THR A 603 66.47 -3.54 -14.63
CA THR A 603 65.71 -2.54 -13.85
C THR A 603 64.26 -2.92 -13.54
N PRO A 604 63.73 -2.57 -12.37
CA PRO A 604 62.35 -2.88 -11.99
C PRO A 604 61.36 -2.14 -12.88
N LEU A 605 60.41 -2.88 -13.46
CA LEU A 605 59.17 -2.29 -13.97
C LEU A 605 58.33 -1.89 -12.76
N SER A 606 58.08 -0.59 -12.63
CA SER A 606 57.17 0.00 -11.65
C SER A 606 55.78 -0.64 -11.72
N PRO A 607 55.19 -1.14 -10.63
CA PRO A 607 53.84 -1.68 -10.66
C PRO A 607 52.84 -0.65 -10.12
N PHE A 608 52.76 0.57 -10.67
CA PHE A 608 51.63 1.48 -10.45
C PHE A 608 51.51 2.46 -11.61
N GLY A 609 50.68 2.10 -12.59
CA GLY A 609 50.01 3.11 -13.40
C GLY A 609 48.79 3.56 -12.62
N GLU A 610 48.83 4.78 -12.08
CA GLU A 610 47.64 5.48 -11.60
C GLU A 610 46.59 5.48 -12.72
N ARG A 611 45.62 4.58 -12.64
CA ARG A 611 44.35 4.79 -13.33
C ARG A 611 43.60 5.85 -12.55
N GLN A 612 43.64 7.07 -13.08
CA GLN A 612 42.70 8.13 -12.76
C GLN A 612 41.28 7.56 -12.93
N ASN A 613 40.61 7.32 -11.81
CA ASN A 613 39.16 7.22 -11.77
C ASN A 613 38.60 8.63 -12.02
N LEU A 614 38.21 8.87 -13.27
CA LEU A 614 37.19 9.85 -13.61
C LEU A 614 35.84 9.31 -13.11
N GLY A 615 35.47 9.66 -11.88
CA GLY A 615 34.07 9.64 -11.46
C GLY A 615 33.35 10.88 -12.03
N PRO A 616 32.08 10.77 -12.44
CA PRO A 616 31.32 11.90 -12.96
C PRO A 616 31.04 12.89 -11.83
N GLY A 617 31.33 14.17 -12.07
CA GLY A 617 31.08 15.25 -11.10
C GLY A 617 29.59 15.50 -10.86
N PRO A 618 29.24 16.13 -9.73
CA PRO A 618 27.89 16.60 -9.46
C PRO A 618 27.56 17.83 -10.33
N PRO A 619 26.29 18.08 -10.70
CA PRO A 619 25.95 19.27 -11.46
C PRO A 619 26.09 20.53 -10.60
N GLY A 620 26.84 21.49 -11.12
CA GLY A 620 27.05 22.78 -10.50
C GLY A 620 25.80 23.67 -10.53
N ASN A 621 25.69 24.51 -9.51
CA ASN A 621 24.81 25.68 -9.49
C ASN A 621 25.72 26.93 -9.40
N PRO A 622 25.53 27.99 -10.20
CA PRO A 622 26.51 29.05 -10.34
C PRO A 622 26.26 30.26 -9.42
N HIS A 623 27.33 31.06 -9.29
CA HIS A 623 27.42 32.45 -8.84
C HIS A 623 27.87 32.76 -7.39
N ARG A 624 29.14 33.20 -7.34
CA ARG A 624 29.74 34.08 -6.34
C ARG A 624 29.07 35.46 -6.35
N GLY A 625 28.90 36.05 -5.17
CA GLY A 625 28.65 37.47 -4.98
C GLY A 625 28.87 37.89 -3.53
N ALA A 626 30.01 38.51 -3.27
CA ALA A 626 30.48 39.25 -2.10
C ALA A 626 29.48 39.61 -0.96
N ASN A 627 29.92 39.40 0.29
CA ASN A 627 29.44 40.14 1.47
C ASN A 627 29.89 41.62 1.42
N PRO A 628 29.10 42.54 1.99
CA PRO A 628 29.47 43.11 3.29
C PRO A 628 28.28 43.21 4.28
N PRO A 629 28.53 43.57 5.56
CA PRO A 629 27.64 43.25 6.69
C PRO A 629 26.70 44.40 7.06
N LEU A 630 25.64 44.09 7.81
CA LEU A 630 25.06 44.83 8.96
C LEU A 630 23.57 44.49 9.14
N GLY A 631 23.15 44.40 10.41
CA GLY A 631 21.82 44.84 10.83
C GLY A 631 20.88 43.76 11.35
N ASN A 632 20.68 43.78 12.68
CA ASN A 632 19.41 43.57 13.42
C ASN A 632 18.16 43.41 12.52
N ASP A 633 17.20 42.52 12.79
CA ASP A 633 16.27 42.61 13.93
C ASP A 633 15.27 41.44 13.83
N ARG A 634 14.84 40.99 15.01
CA ARG A 634 13.54 40.43 15.42
C ARG A 634 12.54 39.98 14.33
N SER A 635 12.07 38.74 14.42
CA SER A 635 10.76 38.34 14.99
C SER A 635 10.65 36.83 15.08
#